data_AF-A0A7M1QAC2-F1
#
_entry.id   AF-A0A7M1QAC2-F1
#
_cell.length_a   1.000
_cell.length_b   1.000
_cell.length_c   1.000
_cell.angle_alpha   90.00
_cell.angle_beta   90.00
_cell.angle_gamma   90.00
#
_symmetry.space_group_name_H-M   'P 1'
#
loop_
_entity.id
_entity.type
_entity.pdbx_description
1 polymer ?
#
loop_
_entity_poly.entity_id
_entity_poly.type
_entity_poly.pdbx_seq_one_letter_code
_entity_poly.pdbx_strand_id
1 'polypeptide(L)'
;MLKWLTGKQPIPVWVIKQIDDRLLHLCGQGSIEPRAKRSDVIEDLYAGRYEGAVNMTSSGMVLNAQLFAALVPLEALQLDEQGHALWQGRGWYVAQVPQRCWTFGGRLVTQRQILGNQEQLVSVEDVSDIRRQVRESTDPGRVNFDPRGVNEHSLLARRGERSGDDAYAKHDAIRRTDKWRGHDD
;
A
#
# COMPACT_ATOMS: atom_id res chain seq x y z
N MET A 1 -13.53 -26.23 -15.09
CA MET A 1 -14.40 -26.13 -16.28
C MET A 1 -15.79 -25.52 -15.98
N LEU A 2 -15.92 -24.49 -15.12
CA LEU A 2 -17.21 -23.78 -14.92
C LEU A 2 -17.11 -22.24 -14.92
N LYS A 3 -15.92 -21.64 -14.80
CA LYS A 3 -15.72 -20.18 -14.90
C LYS A 3 -15.64 -19.65 -16.35
N TRP A 4 -15.42 -20.54 -17.32
CA TRP A 4 -15.21 -20.17 -18.73
C TRP A 4 -16.50 -19.77 -19.46
N LEU A 5 -17.67 -20.21 -18.97
CA LEU A 5 -18.95 -19.99 -19.64
C LEU A 5 -19.69 -18.71 -19.20
N THR A 6 -19.20 -18.02 -18.14
CA THR A 6 -19.82 -16.77 -17.64
C THR A 6 -18.83 -15.69 -17.21
N GLY A 7 -17.55 -16.01 -16.99
CA GLY A 7 -16.53 -15.07 -16.54
C GLY A 7 -15.67 -14.54 -17.68
N LYS A 8 -15.60 -13.21 -17.84
CA LYS A 8 -14.63 -12.56 -18.72
C LYS A 8 -13.23 -13.04 -18.33
N GLN A 9 -12.45 -13.49 -19.31
CA GLN A 9 -11.08 -13.97 -19.08
C GLN A 9 -10.26 -12.88 -18.37
N PRO A 10 -9.52 -13.21 -17.28
CA PRO A 10 -8.61 -12.27 -16.65
C PRO A 10 -7.56 -11.75 -17.64
N ILE A 11 -7.15 -10.49 -17.50
CA ILE A 11 -6.06 -9.89 -18.26
C ILE A 11 -4.79 -10.03 -17.41
N PRO A 12 -3.80 -10.83 -17.81
CA PRO A 12 -2.53 -10.91 -17.11
C PRO A 12 -1.71 -9.64 -17.35
N VAL A 13 -1.06 -9.14 -16.29
CA VAL A 13 -0.27 -7.92 -16.33
C VAL A 13 1.03 -8.07 -15.57
N TRP A 14 2.07 -7.36 -16.01
CA TRP A 14 3.19 -6.99 -15.17
C TRP A 14 2.77 -5.82 -14.26
N VAL A 15 3.15 -5.90 -12.99
CA VAL A 15 2.80 -4.91 -11.97
C VAL A 15 4.05 -4.14 -11.58
N ILE A 16 4.10 -2.85 -11.96
CA ILE A 16 5.25 -1.98 -11.73
C ILE A 16 4.92 -0.98 -10.63
N LYS A 17 5.64 -1.06 -9.52
CA LYS A 17 5.42 -0.22 -8.34
C LYS A 17 5.83 1.23 -8.57
N GLN A 18 6.99 1.44 -9.18
CA GLN A 18 7.63 2.72 -9.41
C GLN A 18 8.47 2.64 -10.68
N ILE A 19 8.58 3.76 -11.39
CA ILE A 19 9.42 3.91 -12.58
C ILE A 19 10.42 5.03 -12.30
N ASP A 20 11.70 4.69 -12.28
CA ASP A 20 12.82 5.63 -12.22
C ASP A 20 13.47 5.76 -13.62
N ASP A 21 14.42 6.68 -13.82
CA ASP A 21 14.97 7.05 -15.15
C ASP A 21 15.27 5.86 -16.08
N ARG A 22 15.91 4.80 -15.55
CA ARG A 22 16.26 3.58 -16.31
C ARG A 22 15.89 2.27 -15.61
N LEU A 23 15.05 2.34 -14.58
CA LEU A 23 14.80 1.23 -13.68
C LEU A 23 13.30 1.06 -13.42
N LEU A 24 12.84 -0.20 -13.52
CA LEU A 24 11.50 -0.60 -13.10
C LEU A 24 11.57 -1.29 -11.74
N HIS A 25 10.75 -0.80 -10.80
CA HIS A 25 10.50 -1.49 -9.54
C HIS A 25 9.37 -2.50 -9.76
N LEU A 26 9.71 -3.76 -10.03
CA LEU A 26 8.77 -4.79 -10.46
C LEU A 26 8.24 -5.62 -9.27
N CYS A 27 6.91 -5.66 -9.10
CA CYS A 27 6.25 -6.53 -8.12
C CYS A 27 6.08 -7.97 -8.63
N GLY A 28 6.20 -8.18 -9.95
CA GLY A 28 5.95 -9.44 -10.63
C GLY A 28 4.68 -9.38 -11.49
N GLN A 29 3.98 -10.51 -11.57
CA GLN A 29 2.75 -10.65 -12.36
C GLN A 29 1.50 -10.52 -11.49
N GLY A 30 0.44 -10.02 -12.10
CA GLY A 30 -0.91 -10.02 -11.56
C GLY A 30 -1.95 -10.27 -12.64
N SER A 31 -3.21 -10.21 -12.27
CA SER A 31 -4.34 -10.37 -13.16
C SER A 31 -5.47 -9.40 -12.81
N ILE A 32 -6.17 -8.95 -13.85
CA ILE A 32 -7.31 -8.05 -13.75
C ILE A 32 -8.55 -8.78 -14.24
N GLU A 33 -9.60 -8.82 -13.41
CA GLU A 33 -10.92 -9.28 -13.83
C GLU A 33 -11.69 -8.11 -14.49
N PRO A 34 -11.95 -8.15 -15.81
CA PRO A 34 -12.56 -7.01 -16.49
C PRO A 34 -14.01 -6.81 -16.07
N ARG A 35 -14.34 -5.62 -15.55
CA ARG A 35 -15.75 -5.24 -15.30
C ARG A 35 -16.44 -4.76 -16.58
N ALA A 36 -15.72 -4.00 -17.42
CA ALA A 36 -16.16 -3.55 -18.75
C ALA A 36 -15.77 -4.54 -19.87
N LYS A 37 -15.91 -4.17 -21.14
CA LYS A 37 -15.43 -5.02 -22.25
C LYS A 37 -13.91 -5.17 -22.12
N ARG A 38 -13.40 -6.36 -22.45
CA ARG A 38 -11.96 -6.67 -22.31
C ARG A 38 -11.09 -5.72 -23.14
N SER A 39 -11.52 -5.36 -24.35
CA SER A 39 -10.84 -4.40 -25.24
C SER A 39 -10.64 -3.06 -24.57
N ASP A 40 -11.69 -2.53 -23.95
CA ASP A 40 -11.71 -1.20 -23.34
C ASP A 40 -10.76 -1.18 -22.13
N VAL A 41 -10.77 -2.25 -21.32
CA VAL A 41 -9.82 -2.39 -20.20
C VAL A 41 -8.38 -2.50 -20.69
N ILE A 42 -8.12 -3.20 -21.80
CA ILE A 42 -6.78 -3.29 -22.39
C ILE A 42 -6.33 -1.90 -22.88
N GLU A 43 -7.20 -1.14 -23.53
CA GLU A 43 -6.91 0.23 -23.96
C GLU A 43 -6.57 1.13 -22.76
N ASP A 44 -7.34 1.04 -21.67
CA ASP A 44 -7.05 1.79 -20.44
C ASP A 44 -5.73 1.37 -19.79
N LEU A 45 -5.34 0.09 -19.87
CA LEU A 45 -4.04 -0.38 -19.39
C LEU A 45 -2.89 0.22 -20.21
N TYR A 46 -2.98 0.18 -21.54
CA TYR A 46 -1.98 0.82 -22.41
C TYR A 46 -1.89 2.33 -22.20
N ALA A 47 -3.02 2.98 -21.91
CA ALA A 47 -3.07 4.40 -21.61
C ALA A 47 -2.69 4.77 -20.17
N GLY A 48 -2.44 3.79 -19.29
CA GLY A 48 -2.13 4.02 -17.88
C GLY A 48 -3.30 4.60 -17.06
N ARG A 49 -4.55 4.37 -17.50
CA ARG A 49 -5.77 4.91 -16.88
C ARG A 49 -6.60 3.88 -16.12
N TYR A 50 -6.19 2.61 -16.12
CA TYR A 50 -6.95 1.58 -15.43
C TYR A 50 -7.04 1.85 -13.93
N GLU A 51 -8.26 1.87 -13.41
CA GLU A 51 -8.57 1.91 -11.99
C GLU A 51 -9.29 0.63 -11.57
N GLY A 52 -8.89 0.05 -10.44
CA GLY A 52 -9.57 -1.11 -9.88
C GLY A 52 -8.67 -2.06 -9.14
N ALA A 53 -9.17 -3.27 -8.96
CA ALA A 53 -8.48 -4.35 -8.28
C ALA A 53 -7.47 -5.04 -9.22
N VAL A 54 -6.32 -5.43 -8.66
CA VAL A 54 -5.28 -6.25 -9.28
C VAL A 54 -5.03 -7.43 -8.36
N ASN A 55 -5.21 -8.65 -8.87
CA ASN A 55 -4.94 -9.88 -8.13
C ASN A 55 -3.50 -10.33 -8.40
N MET A 56 -2.65 -10.31 -7.37
CA MET A 56 -1.22 -10.60 -7.46
C MET A 56 -0.96 -12.11 -7.53
N THR A 57 -0.34 -12.59 -8.62
CA THR A 57 -0.19 -14.02 -8.92
C THR A 57 0.60 -14.78 -7.85
N SER A 58 1.66 -14.17 -7.29
CA SER A 58 2.57 -14.84 -6.36
C SER A 58 2.06 -14.99 -4.92
N SER A 59 1.01 -14.25 -4.54
CA SER A 59 0.50 -14.25 -3.15
C SER A 59 -1.02 -14.40 -3.03
N GLY A 60 -1.76 -14.23 -4.12
CA GLY A 60 -3.24 -14.16 -4.09
C GLY A 60 -3.79 -12.87 -3.47
N MET A 61 -2.94 -11.90 -3.12
CA MET A 61 -3.38 -10.61 -2.61
C MET A 61 -4.09 -9.79 -3.69
N VAL A 62 -5.17 -9.11 -3.30
CA VAL A 62 -5.85 -8.14 -4.16
C VAL A 62 -5.44 -6.73 -3.73
N LEU A 63 -4.85 -5.98 -4.65
CA LEU A 63 -4.36 -4.62 -4.41
C LEU A 63 -5.05 -3.60 -5.33
N ASN A 64 -5.13 -2.36 -4.90
CA ASN A 64 -5.68 -1.27 -5.71
C ASN A 64 -4.65 -0.81 -6.75
N ALA A 65 -5.07 -0.64 -8.02
CA ALA A 65 -4.26 -0.16 -9.13
C ALA A 65 -3.52 1.15 -8.84
N GLN A 66 -4.11 2.04 -8.03
CA GLN A 66 -3.50 3.32 -7.63
C GLN A 66 -2.20 3.17 -6.82
N LEU A 67 -1.91 1.97 -6.30
CA LEU A 67 -0.64 1.68 -5.62
C LEU A 67 0.52 1.50 -6.60
N PHE A 68 0.27 1.40 -7.90
CA PHE A 68 1.26 1.04 -8.91
C PHE A 68 1.42 2.17 -9.93
N ALA A 69 2.67 2.40 -10.36
CA ALA A 69 2.97 3.36 -11.41
C ALA A 69 2.49 2.90 -12.80
N ALA A 70 2.50 1.58 -13.03
CA ALA A 70 1.99 1.01 -14.28
C ALA A 70 1.50 -0.43 -14.11
N LEU A 71 0.49 -0.77 -14.90
CA LEU A 71 -0.04 -2.11 -15.08
C LEU A 71 0.03 -2.43 -16.56
N VAL A 72 1.02 -3.25 -16.93
CA VAL A 72 1.40 -3.47 -18.33
C VAL A 72 0.86 -4.83 -18.76
N PRO A 73 0.05 -4.92 -19.83
CA PRO A 73 -0.35 -6.22 -20.39
C PRO A 73 0.86 -7.13 -20.57
N LEU A 74 0.71 -8.42 -20.22
CA LEU A 74 1.84 -9.35 -20.13
C LEU A 74 2.66 -9.40 -21.43
N GLU A 75 2.00 -9.34 -22.57
CA GLU A 75 2.59 -9.35 -23.91
C GLU A 75 3.38 -8.08 -24.27
N ALA A 76 3.15 -6.97 -23.56
CA ALA A 76 3.73 -5.66 -23.88
C ALA A 76 5.09 -5.40 -23.21
N LEU A 77 5.51 -6.26 -22.27
CA LEU A 77 6.81 -6.20 -21.61
C LEU A 77 7.45 -7.58 -21.61
N GLN A 78 8.68 -7.65 -22.07
CA GLN A 78 9.47 -8.88 -22.10
C GLN A 78 10.62 -8.78 -21.11
N LEU A 79 10.89 -9.86 -20.37
CA LEU A 79 12.08 -10.00 -19.54
C LEU A 79 13.10 -10.89 -20.27
N ASP A 80 14.36 -10.46 -20.31
CA ASP A 80 15.46 -11.29 -20.79
C ASP A 80 15.98 -12.27 -19.70
N GLU A 81 16.91 -13.13 -20.08
CA GLU A 81 17.52 -14.13 -19.17
C GLU A 81 18.34 -13.48 -18.04
N GLN A 82 18.76 -12.23 -18.23
CA GLN A 82 19.51 -11.44 -17.26
C GLN A 82 18.58 -10.64 -16.33
N GLY A 83 17.27 -10.69 -16.56
CA GLY A 83 16.26 -9.98 -15.79
C GLY A 83 16.08 -8.51 -16.17
N HIS A 84 16.61 -8.05 -17.30
CA HIS A 84 16.26 -6.74 -17.85
C HIS A 84 14.94 -6.80 -18.60
N ALA A 85 14.25 -5.67 -18.67
CA ALA A 85 12.99 -5.57 -19.40
C ALA A 85 13.13 -4.81 -20.71
N LEU A 86 12.47 -5.28 -21.77
CA LEU A 86 12.16 -4.50 -22.96
C LEU A 86 10.70 -4.03 -22.88
N TRP A 87 10.50 -2.72 -22.81
CA TRP A 87 9.17 -2.12 -22.73
C TRP A 87 9.17 -0.73 -23.37
N GLN A 88 8.12 -0.41 -24.14
CA GLN A 88 8.00 0.84 -24.91
C GLN A 88 9.19 1.11 -25.84
N GLY A 89 9.75 0.05 -26.45
CA GLY A 89 10.88 0.18 -27.38
C GLY A 89 12.23 0.52 -26.74
N ARG A 90 12.35 0.44 -25.41
CA ARG A 90 13.62 0.66 -24.69
C ARG A 90 13.90 -0.42 -23.64
N GLY A 91 15.18 -0.60 -23.34
CA GLY A 91 15.66 -1.47 -22.28
C GLY A 91 15.56 -0.81 -20.90
N TRP A 92 15.31 -1.63 -19.88
CA TRP A 92 15.18 -1.23 -18.49
C TRP A 92 15.93 -2.19 -17.58
N TYR A 93 16.60 -1.65 -16.56
CA TYR A 93 16.98 -2.45 -15.40
C TYR A 93 15.73 -2.79 -14.60
N VAL A 94 15.76 -3.90 -13.87
CA VAL A 94 14.66 -4.33 -13.01
C VAL A 94 15.17 -4.52 -11.60
N ALA A 95 14.49 -3.87 -10.64
CA ALA A 95 14.62 -4.18 -9.23
C ALA A 95 13.36 -4.91 -8.75
N GLN A 96 13.54 -6.07 -8.14
CA GLN A 96 12.42 -6.83 -7.58
C GLN A 96 11.87 -6.11 -6.35
N VAL A 97 10.55 -5.95 -6.25
CA VAL A 97 9.88 -5.32 -5.12
C VAL A 97 9.38 -6.42 -4.18
N PRO A 98 9.95 -6.55 -2.98
CA PRO A 98 9.46 -7.51 -1.99
C PRO A 98 8.01 -7.23 -1.61
N GLN A 99 7.24 -8.29 -1.32
CA GLN A 99 5.81 -8.19 -1.01
C GLN A 99 5.49 -7.17 0.09
N ARG A 100 6.35 -7.05 1.11
CA ARG A 100 6.17 -6.06 2.20
C ARG A 100 6.09 -4.61 1.71
N CYS A 101 6.71 -4.30 0.58
CA CYS A 101 6.77 -2.95 0.02
C CYS A 101 5.60 -2.66 -0.96
N TRP A 102 4.74 -3.63 -1.28
CA TRP A 102 3.69 -3.43 -2.29
C TRP A 102 2.66 -2.38 -1.87
N THR A 103 2.30 -2.34 -0.59
CA THR A 103 1.36 -1.37 -0.01
C THR A 103 2.02 -0.07 0.45
N PHE A 104 3.35 0.01 0.41
CA PHE A 104 4.07 1.22 0.80
C PHE A 104 3.77 2.35 -0.19
N GLY A 105 3.36 3.51 0.32
CA GLY A 105 3.00 4.68 -0.50
C GLY A 105 4.18 5.63 -0.77
N GLY A 106 5.32 5.43 -0.10
CA GLY A 106 6.49 6.28 -0.28
C GLY A 106 7.40 5.82 -1.42
N ARG A 107 8.46 6.59 -1.65
CA ARG A 107 9.48 6.30 -2.66
C ARG A 107 10.26 5.02 -2.32
N LEU A 108 10.55 4.21 -3.32
CA LEU A 108 11.46 3.08 -3.21
C LEU A 108 12.86 3.46 -3.67
N VAL A 109 13.86 2.85 -3.03
CA VAL A 109 15.27 2.87 -3.46
C VAL A 109 15.76 1.45 -3.67
N THR A 110 16.83 1.29 -4.45
CA THR A 110 17.41 -0.03 -4.74
C THR A 110 18.58 -0.35 -3.83
N GLN A 111 18.68 -1.62 -3.47
CA GLN A 111 19.87 -2.22 -2.87
C GLN A 111 20.33 -3.39 -3.75
N ARG A 112 21.64 -3.55 -3.84
CA ARG A 112 22.24 -4.76 -4.43
C ARG A 112 22.26 -5.83 -3.36
N GLN A 113 21.72 -7.00 -3.70
CA GLN A 113 21.74 -8.17 -2.85
C GLN A 113 22.35 -9.32 -3.61
N ILE A 114 23.24 -10.07 -2.95
CA ILE A 114 23.77 -11.32 -3.49
C ILE A 114 22.81 -12.43 -3.08
N LEU A 115 22.19 -13.08 -4.07
CA LEU A 115 21.38 -14.28 -3.87
C LEU A 115 22.09 -15.46 -4.53
N GLY A 116 22.67 -16.34 -3.71
CA GLY A 116 23.56 -17.39 -4.18
C GLY A 116 24.81 -16.79 -4.83
N ASN A 117 24.99 -17.00 -6.13
CA ASN A 117 26.13 -16.47 -6.90
C ASN A 117 25.72 -15.37 -7.89
N GLN A 118 24.52 -14.80 -7.74
CA GLN A 118 24.00 -13.74 -8.61
C GLN A 118 23.77 -12.45 -7.81
N GLU A 119 24.21 -11.32 -8.36
CA GLU A 119 23.83 -9.99 -7.88
C GLU A 119 22.43 -9.64 -8.41
N GLN A 120 21.53 -9.24 -7.53
CA GLN A 120 20.18 -8.83 -7.87
C GLN A 120 19.88 -7.46 -7.28
N LEU A 121 19.11 -6.65 -8.01
CA LEU A 121 18.56 -5.42 -7.50
C LEU A 121 17.25 -5.70 -6.77
N VAL A 122 17.17 -5.28 -5.51
CA VAL A 122 15.98 -5.41 -4.68
C VAL A 122 15.56 -4.03 -4.22
N SER A 123 14.28 -3.74 -4.34
CA SER A 123 13.68 -2.49 -3.89
C SER A 123 13.43 -2.52 -2.39
N VAL A 124 13.63 -1.39 -1.73
CA VAL A 124 13.33 -1.18 -0.31
C VAL A 124 12.68 0.19 -0.11
N GLU A 125 11.95 0.34 0.99
CA GLU A 125 11.39 1.62 1.41
C GLU A 125 12.50 2.67 1.62
N ASP A 126 12.32 3.85 1.04
CA ASP A 126 13.18 4.99 1.35
C ASP A 126 12.75 5.59 2.70
N VAL A 127 13.51 5.26 3.75
CA VAL A 127 13.30 5.78 5.12
C VAL A 127 14.33 6.83 5.50
N SER A 128 15.01 7.43 4.51
CA SER A 128 16.12 8.37 4.74
C SER A 128 15.65 9.62 5.49
N ASP A 129 14.45 10.12 5.19
CA ASP A 129 13.87 11.29 5.86
C ASP A 129 13.54 11.01 7.32
N ILE A 130 12.96 9.84 7.62
CA ILE A 130 12.68 9.39 9.00
C ILE A 130 14.00 9.29 9.77
N ARG A 131 15.02 8.68 9.15
CA ARG A 131 16.34 8.55 9.77
C ARG A 131 17.00 9.90 10.02
N ARG A 132 16.84 10.87 9.12
CA ARG A 132 17.35 12.24 9.29
C ARG A 132 16.64 12.92 10.46
N GLN A 133 15.31 12.88 10.49
CA GLN A 133 14.52 13.49 11.56
C GLN A 133 14.87 12.91 12.95
N VAL A 134 15.04 11.59 13.05
CA VAL A 134 15.44 10.92 14.31
C VAL A 134 16.84 11.34 14.77
N ARG A 135 17.78 11.58 13.83
CA ARG A 135 19.12 12.09 14.17
C ARG A 135 19.09 13.55 14.61
N GLU A 136 18.24 14.36 13.99
CA GLU A 136 18.04 15.77 14.33
C GLU A 136 17.29 15.95 15.65
N SER A 137 16.39 15.02 16.01
CA SER A 137 15.77 14.96 17.33
C SER A 137 16.76 14.40 18.36
N THR A 138 17.71 15.23 18.79
CA THR A 138 18.76 14.85 19.76
C THR A 138 18.25 14.80 21.21
N ASP A 139 16.95 14.97 21.45
CA ASP A 139 16.35 14.86 22.77
C ASP A 139 15.72 13.48 22.94
N PRO A 140 16.42 12.49 23.53
CA PRO A 140 15.78 11.26 23.95
C PRO A 140 14.77 11.63 25.03
N GLY A 141 13.50 11.77 24.64
CA GLY A 141 12.43 12.11 25.57
C GLY A 141 12.57 11.28 26.84
N ARG A 142 12.73 11.94 27.99
CA ARG A 142 12.92 11.27 29.28
C ARG A 142 11.68 10.42 29.57
N VAL A 143 11.80 9.11 29.41
CA VAL A 143 10.79 8.16 29.85
C VAL A 143 10.96 8.00 31.37
N ASN A 144 10.16 8.74 32.13
CA ASN A 144 10.09 8.56 33.58
C ASN A 144 9.19 7.36 33.88
N PHE A 145 9.80 6.22 34.21
CA PHE A 145 9.08 5.12 34.84
C PHE A 145 8.82 5.51 36.29
N ASP A 146 7.63 6.02 36.59
CA ASP A 146 7.20 6.20 37.98
C ASP A 146 6.92 4.80 38.57
N PRO A 147 7.65 4.35 39.62
CA PRO A 147 7.41 3.07 40.27
C PRO A 147 6.01 2.98 40.93
N ARG A 148 5.26 4.08 41.02
CA ARG A 148 3.87 4.10 41.50
C ARG A 148 2.84 3.77 40.42
N GLY A 149 3.24 3.61 39.15
CA GLY A 149 2.37 3.12 38.08
C GLY A 149 1.18 4.02 37.77
N VAL A 150 1.23 5.32 38.07
CA VAL A 150 0.11 6.25 37.79
C VAL A 150 0.36 6.98 36.47
N ASN A 151 0.23 6.25 35.37
CA ASN A 151 -0.06 6.87 34.08
C ASN A 151 -1.21 6.11 33.43
N GLU A 152 -2.31 6.00 34.18
CA GLU A 152 -3.58 5.59 33.61
C GLU A 152 -4.07 6.69 32.69
N HIS A 153 -3.96 6.46 31.38
CA HIS A 153 -4.68 7.27 30.39
C HIS A 153 -6.15 7.36 30.82
N SER A 154 -6.79 8.54 30.73
CA SER A 154 -8.16 8.78 31.23
C SER A 154 -9.24 7.83 30.67
N LEU A 155 -8.92 7.03 29.65
CA LEU A 155 -9.78 5.99 29.07
C LEU A 155 -9.70 4.64 29.79
N LEU A 156 -8.74 4.44 30.70
CA LEU A 156 -8.55 3.22 31.49
C LEU A 156 -9.18 3.29 32.89
N ALA A 157 -9.80 4.42 33.24
CA ALA A 157 -10.49 4.57 34.52
C ALA A 157 -11.60 3.52 34.65
N ARG A 158 -11.43 2.62 35.63
CA ARG A 158 -12.36 1.54 35.93
C ARG A 158 -13.75 2.12 36.21
N ARG A 159 -14.75 1.62 35.49
CA ARG A 159 -16.16 1.96 35.69
C ARG A 159 -16.63 1.43 37.05
N GLY A 160 -16.85 2.35 37.99
CA GLY A 160 -17.37 2.11 39.35
C GLY A 160 -16.48 2.86 40.33
N GLU A 161 -16.94 3.89 41.04
CA GLU A 161 -18.12 3.92 41.89
C GLU A 161 -18.81 5.29 41.86
N ARG A 162 -20.15 5.27 41.80
CA ARG A 162 -20.97 6.44 42.12
C ARG A 162 -21.12 6.53 43.63
N SER A 163 -20.66 7.62 44.22
CA SER A 163 -21.11 8.24 45.49
C SER A 163 -20.20 9.46 45.67
N GLY A 164 -20.61 10.69 45.90
CA GLY A 164 -21.87 11.39 46.11
C GLY A 164 -21.43 12.82 46.45
N ASP A 165 -22.11 13.81 45.86
CA ASP A 165 -22.11 15.24 46.23
C ASP A 165 -20.77 15.94 46.50
N ASP A 166 -20.31 16.77 45.55
CA ASP A 166 -20.59 18.20 45.70
C ASP A 166 -20.29 19.00 44.43
N ALA A 167 -21.17 19.98 44.22
CA ALA A 167 -21.26 20.82 43.05
C ALA A 167 -20.17 21.91 43.00
N TYR A 168 -20.01 22.48 41.80
CA TYR A 168 -19.74 23.90 41.47
C TYR A 168 -18.65 24.06 40.40
N ALA A 169 -19.07 24.02 39.14
CA ALA A 169 -18.64 24.98 38.12
C ALA A 169 -19.62 24.93 36.94
N LYS A 170 -20.64 25.76 37.05
CA LYS A 170 -21.62 26.09 36.02
C LYS A 170 -20.93 27.02 35.02
N HIS A 171 -20.87 26.65 33.74
CA HIS A 171 -20.88 27.62 32.65
C HIS A 171 -21.65 27.05 31.46
N ASP A 172 -22.49 27.91 30.91
CA ASP A 172 -23.68 27.62 30.15
C ASP A 172 -23.43 27.20 28.68
N ALA A 173 -24.28 26.26 28.28
CA ALA A 173 -25.09 26.23 27.06
C ALA A 173 -24.44 26.48 25.68
N ILE A 174 -24.40 25.42 24.87
CA ILE A 174 -24.90 25.49 23.47
C ILE A 174 -25.81 24.27 23.20
N ARG A 175 -27.09 24.56 22.97
CA ARG A 175 -28.09 23.66 22.40
C ARG A 175 -27.66 23.24 20.98
N ARG A 176 -27.75 21.95 20.66
CA ARG A 176 -28.62 21.44 19.56
C ARG A 176 -28.65 19.91 19.53
N THR A 177 -29.85 19.45 19.22
CA THR A 177 -30.38 18.09 19.30
C THR A 177 -29.84 17.19 18.21
N ASP A 178 -29.39 16.00 18.60
CA ASP A 178 -29.18 14.87 17.71
C ASP A 178 -30.50 14.08 17.61
N LYS A 179 -31.05 13.97 16.40
CA LYS A 179 -32.20 13.13 16.08
C LYS A 179 -31.88 12.41 14.77
N TRP A 180 -31.17 11.30 14.87
CA TRP A 180 -31.11 10.34 13.77
C TRP A 180 -32.27 9.36 13.91
N ARG A 181 -33.22 9.46 12.97
CA ARG A 181 -34.30 8.49 12.73
C ARG A 181 -34.45 8.34 11.21
N GLY A 182 -34.55 7.10 10.74
CA GLY A 182 -34.87 6.73 9.36
C GLY A 182 -34.02 5.53 8.93
N HIS A 183 -34.35 4.31 9.36
CA HIS A 183 -35.35 3.40 8.79
C HIS A 183 -34.79 2.67 7.56
N ASP A 184 -34.34 1.44 7.80
CA ASP A 184 -34.25 0.39 6.79
C ASP A 184 -35.66 0.04 6.31
N ASP A 185 -35.83 0.01 4.99
CA ASP A 185 -36.63 -0.96 4.23
C ASP A 185 -35.95 -1.14 2.85
#